data_AF-A0AAD9GAH5-F1
#
_entry.id   AF-A0AAD9GAH5-F1
#
_cell.length_a   1.000
_cell.length_b   1.000
_cell.length_c   1.000
_cell.angle_alpha   90.00
_cell.angle_beta   90.00
_cell.angle_gamma   90.00
#
_symmetry.space_group_name_H-M   'P 1'
#
loop_
_entity.id
_entity.type
_entity.pdbx_description
1 polymer ?
#
loop_
_entity_poly.entity_id
_entity_poly.type
_entity_poly.pdbx_seq_one_letter_code
_entity_poly.pdbx_strand_id
1 'polypeptide(L)'
;MSGSLPKLLAVISRVKDAAESFRNPMFRHYFARKASEELNLLQQTGGSLSCSEIDQRLKINEELEEQLRRQCHIQNLYYDEQPVVEK
;
A
#
# COMPACT_ATOMS: atom_id res chain seq x y z
N MET A 1 6.07 11.04 19.85
CA MET A 1 4.67 11.08 19.38
C MET A 1 4.14 9.67 19.52
N SER A 2 3.07 9.44 20.27
CA SER A 2 2.43 8.12 20.37
C SER A 2 1.57 7.88 19.14
N GLY A 3 1.91 6.88 18.33
CA GLY A 3 1.12 6.46 17.18
C GLY A 3 -0.27 6.00 17.61
N SER A 4 -1.30 6.50 16.92
CA SER A 4 -2.68 6.05 17.13
C SER A 4 -3.05 5.06 16.04
N LEU A 5 -3.75 3.98 16.40
CA LEU A 5 -4.29 3.00 15.45
C LEU A 5 -5.08 3.67 14.29
N PRO A 6 -5.93 4.70 14.53
CA PRO A 6 -6.58 5.42 13.43
C PRO A 6 -5.61 6.05 12.44
N LYS A 7 -4.47 6.58 12.91
CA LYS A 7 -3.44 7.15 12.02
C LYS A 7 -2.80 6.06 11.16
N LEU A 8 -2.50 4.90 11.74
CA LEU A 8 -1.96 3.74 11.01
C LEU A 8 -2.93 3.25 9.93
N LEU A 9 -4.21 3.09 10.27
CA LEU A 9 -5.25 2.70 9.31
C LEU A 9 -5.37 3.71 8.16
N ALA A 10 -5.29 5.00 8.46
CA ALA A 10 -5.31 6.05 7.43
C ALA A 10 -4.09 5.96 6.49
N VAL A 11 -2.89 5.67 7.00
CA VAL A 11 -1.69 5.49 6.16
C VAL A 11 -1.86 4.27 5.25
N ILE A 12 -2.33 3.15 5.78
CA ILE A 12 -2.51 1.93 4.97
C ILE A 12 -3.62 2.11 3.92
N SER A 13 -4.65 2.91 4.21
CA SER A 13 -5.62 3.30 3.18
C SER A 13 -4.95 4.04 2.03
N ARG A 14 -4.04 4.99 2.30
CA ARG A 14 -3.30 5.69 1.23
C ARG A 14 -2.34 4.77 0.48
N VAL A 15 -1.74 3.78 1.16
CA VAL A 15 -0.97 2.71 0.50
C VAL A 15 -1.86 1.95 -0.49
N LYS A 16 -3.09 1.61 -0.10
CA LYS A 16 -4.07 0.98 -1.00
C LYS A 16 -4.40 1.88 -2.19
N ASP A 17 -4.64 3.17 -1.97
CA ASP A 17 -4.95 4.12 -3.04
C ASP A 17 -3.78 4.25 -4.05
N ALA A 18 -2.54 4.27 -3.54
CA ALA A 18 -1.34 4.26 -4.38
C ALA A 18 -1.22 2.95 -5.18
N ALA A 19 -1.57 1.82 -4.58
CA ALA A 19 -1.61 0.53 -5.26
C ALA A 19 -2.69 0.46 -6.35
N GLU A 20 -3.86 1.05 -6.13
CA GLU A 20 -4.95 1.09 -7.11
C GLU A 20 -4.61 1.94 -8.35
N SER A 21 -3.63 2.83 -8.23
CA SER A 21 -3.16 3.72 -9.30
C SER A 21 -2.26 3.05 -10.34
N PHE A 22 -1.81 1.80 -10.11
CA PHE A 22 -1.03 1.05 -11.09
C PHE A 22 -1.89 0.71 -12.32
N ARG A 23 -1.40 1.04 -13.52
CA ARG A 23 -2.01 0.61 -14.79
C ARG A 23 -1.87 -0.89 -14.99
N ASN A 24 -0.73 -1.47 -14.60
CA ASN A 24 -0.52 -2.91 -14.64
C ASN A 24 -1.51 -3.60 -13.67
N PRO A 25 -2.46 -4.42 -14.18
CA PRO A 25 -3.49 -5.04 -13.36
C PRO A 25 -2.89 -6.03 -12.36
N MET A 26 -1.77 -6.70 -12.68
CA MET A 26 -1.13 -7.64 -11.76
C MET A 26 -0.62 -6.92 -10.51
N PHE A 27 0.14 -5.83 -10.68
CA PHE A 27 0.63 -5.02 -9.56
C PHE A 27 -0.52 -4.37 -8.79
N ARG A 28 -1.49 -3.80 -9.51
CA ARG A 28 -2.69 -3.20 -8.91
C ARG A 28 -3.40 -4.18 -7.99
N HIS A 29 -3.75 -5.36 -8.50
CA HIS A 29 -4.49 -6.36 -7.73
C HIS A 29 -3.68 -6.92 -6.57
N TYR A 30 -2.39 -7.20 -6.77
CA TYR A 30 -1.54 -7.73 -5.72
C TYR A 30 -1.40 -6.74 -4.55
N PHE A 31 -0.97 -5.51 -4.81
CA PHE A 31 -0.71 -4.53 -3.75
C PHE A 31 -2.01 -4.05 -3.08
N ALA A 32 -3.08 -3.82 -3.85
CA ALA A 32 -4.37 -3.40 -3.28
C ALA A 32 -4.99 -4.49 -2.39
N ARG A 33 -4.85 -5.77 -2.79
CA ARG A 33 -5.29 -6.90 -1.96
C ARG A 33 -4.49 -6.97 -0.67
N LYS A 34 -3.16 -6.82 -0.73
CA LYS A 34 -2.31 -6.84 0.48
C LYS A 34 -2.64 -5.70 1.45
N ALA A 35 -2.83 -4.49 0.95
CA ALA A 35 -3.26 -3.37 1.80
C ALA A 35 -4.64 -3.61 2.41
N SER A 36 -5.57 -4.23 1.68
CA SER A 36 -6.90 -4.58 2.20
C SER A 36 -6.86 -5.68 3.26
N GLU A 37 -6.02 -6.71 3.06
CA GLU A 37 -5.78 -7.77 4.06
C GLU A 37 -5.24 -7.19 5.37
N GLU A 38 -4.27 -6.27 5.29
CA GLU A 38 -3.70 -5.60 6.47
C GLU A 38 -4.71 -4.69 7.17
N LEU A 39 -5.50 -3.90 6.43
CA LEU A 39 -6.56 -3.06 7.02
C LEU A 39 -7.57 -3.90 7.81
N ASN A 40 -8.04 -5.00 7.22
CA ASN A 40 -8.97 -5.90 7.88
C ASN A 40 -8.37 -6.53 9.14
N LEU A 41 -7.09 -6.95 9.07
CA LEU A 41 -6.37 -7.49 10.22
C LEU A 41 -6.29 -6.46 11.35
N LEU A 42 -5.84 -5.23 11.05
CA LEU A 42 -5.67 -4.18 12.06
C LEU A 42 -6.99 -3.64 12.60
N GLN A 43 -8.08 -3.70 11.84
CA GLN A 43 -9.41 -3.39 12.37
C GLN A 43 -9.88 -4.42 13.40
N GLN A 44 -9.50 -5.69 13.23
CA GLN A 44 -9.87 -6.77 14.14
C GLN A 44 -8.94 -6.87 15.36
N THR A 45 -7.63 -6.72 15.16
CA THR A 45 -6.60 -6.99 16.18
C THR A 45 -5.77 -5.76 16.57
N GLY A 46 -5.97 -4.62 15.91
CA GLY A 46 -5.17 -3.42 16.16
C GLY A 46 -5.32 -2.84 17.56
N GLY A 47 -6.44 -3.12 18.24
CA GLY A 47 -6.66 -2.69 19.62
C GLY A 47 -5.75 -3.37 20.65
N SER A 48 -5.15 -4.52 20.31
CA SER A 48 -4.21 -5.24 21.18
C SER A 48 -2.74 -4.91 20.91
N LEU A 49 -2.45 -4.05 19.92
CA LEU A 49 -1.07 -3.66 19.60
C LEU A 49 -0.54 -2.66 20.61
N SER A 50 0.73 -2.82 20.99
CA SER A 50 1.42 -1.82 21.79
C SER A 50 1.68 -0.54 21.00
N CYS A 51 1.87 0.59 21.69
CA CYS A 51 2.20 1.86 21.04
C CYS A 51 3.49 1.76 20.19
N SER A 52 4.49 1.01 20.67
CA SER A 52 5.75 0.82 19.93
C SER A 52 5.54 0.04 18.63
N GLU A 53 4.67 -0.97 18.63
CA GLU A 53 4.33 -1.71 17.42
C GLU A 53 3.56 -0.85 16.43
N ILE A 54 2.63 -0.03 16.92
CA ILE A 54 1.89 0.93 16.09
C ILE A 54 2.87 1.92 15.45
N ASP A 55 3.80 2.49 16.22
CA ASP A 55 4.80 3.43 15.71
C ASP A 55 5.73 2.81 14.67
N GLN A 56 6.19 1.58 14.91
CA GLN A 56 7.03 0.87 13.95
C GLN A 56 6.28 0.58 12.65
N ARG A 57 5.05 0.08 12.75
CA ARG A 57 4.21 -0.18 11.57
C ARG A 57 3.88 1.11 10.83
N LEU A 58 3.65 2.20 11.54
CA LEU A 58 3.37 3.51 10.94
C LEU A 58 4.53 3.97 10.08
N LYS A 59 5.76 3.94 10.62
CA LYS A 59 6.96 4.31 9.89
C LYS A 59 7.14 3.45 8.62
N ILE A 60 7.01 2.13 8.75
CA ILE A 60 7.14 1.20 7.62
C ILE A 60 6.10 1.50 6.52
N ASN A 61 4.85 1.78 6.91
CA ASN A 61 3.79 2.05 5.94
C ASN A 61 3.90 3.44 5.30
N GLU A 62 4.43 4.45 6.01
CA GLU A 62 4.75 5.75 5.43
C GLU A 62 5.87 5.62 4.37
N GLU A 63 6.93 4.85 4.66
CA GLU A 63 8.00 4.57 3.70
C GLU A 63 7.48 3.75 2.49
N LEU A 64 6.60 2.77 2.73
CA LEU A 64 5.99 1.96 1.68
C LEU A 64 5.06 2.79 0.77
N GLU A 65 4.29 3.71 1.34
CA GLU A 65 3.44 4.63 0.58
C GLU A 65 4.27 5.41 -0.45
N GLU A 66 5.38 6.01 0.00
CA GLU A 66 6.25 6.75 -0.89
C GLU A 66 6.90 5.87 -1.97
N GLN A 67 7.35 4.68 -1.59
CA GLN A 67 7.94 3.73 -2.54
C GLN A 67 6.94 3.32 -3.62
N LEU A 68 5.72 2.96 -3.23
CA LEU A 68 4.67 2.58 -4.16
C LEU A 68 4.28 3.73 -5.08
N ARG A 69 4.19 4.97 -4.59
CA ARG A 69 3.91 6.14 -5.45
C ARG A 69 4.99 6.32 -6.52
N ARG A 70 6.27 6.21 -6.16
CA ARG A 70 7.38 6.31 -7.12
C ARG A 70 7.37 5.16 -8.13
N GLN A 71 7.17 3.93 -7.65
CA GLN A 71 7.09 2.75 -8.51
C GLN A 71 5.90 2.80 -9.46
N CYS A 72 4.74 3.24 -8.96
CA CYS A 72 3.53 3.42 -9.75
C CYS A 72 3.77 4.43 -10.88
N HIS A 73 4.38 5.57 -10.57
CA HIS A 73 4.72 6.58 -11.57
C HIS A 73 5.63 6.00 -12.66
N ILE A 74 6.74 5.35 -12.28
CA ILE A 74 7.69 4.75 -13.23
C ILE A 74 7.01 3.66 -14.05
N GLN A 75 6.34 2.70 -13.40
CA GLN A 75 5.67 1.60 -14.10
C GLN A 75 4.63 2.12 -15.09
N ASN A 76 3.84 3.13 -14.72
CA ASN A 76 2.81 3.67 -15.61
C ASN A 76 3.39 4.41 -16.83
N LEU A 77 4.63 4.90 -16.78
CA LEU A 77 5.32 5.49 -17.94
C LEU A 77 5.71 4.43 -18.97
N TYR A 78 6.08 3.23 -18.52
CA TYR A 78 6.59 2.15 -19.38
C TYR A 78 5.60 1.01 -19.61
N TYR A 79 4.47 1.02 -18.90
CA TYR A 79 3.43 0.01 -19.06
C TYR A 79 2.62 0.32 -20.32
N ASP A 80 2.79 -0.54 -21.31
CA ASP A 80 1.99 -0.58 -22.52
C ASP A 80 1.09 -1.81 -22.49
N GLU A 81 -0.20 -1.64 -22.82
CA GLU A 81 -1.18 -2.74 -22.85
C GLU A 81 -1.02 -3.62 -24.10
N GLN A 82 -0.24 -3.16 -25.08
CA GLN A 82 0.01 -3.92 -26.30
C GLN A 82 1.12 -4.95 -26.08
N PRO A 83 0.86 -6.24 -26.31
CA PRO A 83 1.96 -7.20 -26.42
C PRO A 83 2.76 -6.82 -27.67
N VAL A 84 4.01 -6.40 -27.48
CA VAL A 84 4.98 -6.24 -28.56
C VAL A 84 5.32 -7.64 -29.07
N VAL A 85 4.41 -8.22 -29.85
CA VAL A 85 4.67 -9.38 -30.70
C VAL A 85 4.41 -8.91 -32.11
N GLU A 86 5.42 -8.26 -32.69
CA GLU A 86 5.53 -8.21 -34.15
C GLU A 86 5.63 -9.66 -34.62
N LYS A 87 4.60 -10.12 -35.33
CA LYS A 87 4.58 -11.41 -36.04
C LYS A 87 5.23 -11.26 -37.40
#